data_AF-A0A9X3W7R9-F1
#
_entry.id   AF-A0A9X3W7R9-F1
#
_cell.length_a   1.000
_cell.length_b   1.000
_cell.length_c   1.000
_cell.angle_alpha   90.00
_cell.angle_beta   90.00
_cell.angle_gamma   90.00
#
_symmetry.space_group_name_H-M   'P 1'
#
loop_
_entity.id
_entity.type
_entity.pdbx_description
1 polymer ?
#
loop_
_entity_poly.entity_id
_entity_poly.type
_entity_poly.pdbx_seq_one_letter_code
_entity_poly.pdbx_strand_id
1 'polypeptide(L)'
;MSNKAVIDAKAFLKKNLYYLINISGHFPTDLMPANIDNFHLRDKGNYSDDIKQAENVLYCVALAIRDCKEEPRKPYRTILIDLYLKDMLNLEVQQEIGYSRSRYNAFKKQALQDFTQRFNYYVVQEGISSLIELS
;
A
#
# COMPACT_ATOMS: atom_id res chain seq x y z
N MET A 1 -6.98 16.06 -20.77
CA MET A 1 -7.73 15.05 -20.01
C MET A 1 -6.73 14.05 -19.49
N SER A 2 -6.48 14.03 -18.17
CA SER A 2 -5.58 13.02 -17.59
C SER A 2 -6.32 11.68 -17.62
N ASN A 3 -5.75 10.68 -18.29
CA ASN A 3 -6.29 9.33 -18.26
C ASN A 3 -5.97 8.74 -16.88
N LYS A 4 -6.95 8.78 -15.97
CA LYS A 4 -6.87 8.14 -14.67
C LYS A 4 -6.44 6.68 -14.83
N ALA A 5 -5.36 6.28 -14.16
CA ALA A 5 -4.89 4.90 -14.20
C ALA A 5 -5.74 4.03 -13.27
N VAL A 6 -6.42 3.01 -13.81
CA VAL A 6 -7.13 1.99 -13.03
C VAL A 6 -6.27 0.72 -13.02
N ILE A 7 -5.84 0.29 -11.82
CA ILE A 7 -4.84 -0.78 -11.66
C ILE A 7 -5.33 -1.81 -10.64
N ASP A 8 -5.20 -3.11 -10.93
CA ASP A 8 -5.42 -4.17 -9.94
C ASP A 8 -4.51 -3.98 -8.72
N ALA A 9 -5.08 -3.99 -7.51
CA ALA A 9 -4.29 -3.70 -6.30
C ALA A 9 -3.10 -4.64 -6.09
N LYS A 10 -3.24 -5.92 -6.47
CA LYS A 10 -2.14 -6.88 -6.39
C LYS A 10 -1.05 -6.56 -7.42
N ALA A 11 -1.41 -6.17 -8.64
CA ALA A 11 -0.47 -5.74 -9.65
C ALA A 11 0.27 -4.47 -9.20
N PHE A 12 -0.46 -3.49 -8.66
CA PHE A 12 0.10 -2.27 -8.10
C PHE A 12 1.13 -2.56 -7.01
N LEU A 13 0.75 -3.32 -5.97
CA LEU A 13 1.65 -3.63 -4.85
C LEU A 13 2.87 -4.45 -5.28
N LYS A 14 2.75 -5.30 -6.30
CA LYS A 14 3.87 -6.12 -6.80
C LYS A 14 4.82 -5.40 -7.75
N LYS A 15 4.32 -4.47 -8.55
CA LYS A 15 5.08 -3.91 -9.69
C LYS A 15 5.33 -2.42 -9.55
N ASN A 16 4.36 -1.67 -9.04
CA ASN A 16 4.41 -0.22 -9.01
C ASN A 16 4.92 0.31 -7.67
N LEU A 17 4.63 -0.37 -6.55
CA LEU A 17 5.03 0.10 -5.22
C LEU A 17 6.55 0.37 -5.13
N TYR A 18 7.38 -0.62 -5.48
CA TYR A 18 8.83 -0.45 -5.46
C TYR A 18 9.35 0.62 -6.41
N TYR A 19 8.70 0.78 -7.57
CA TYR A 19 9.05 1.86 -8.49
C TYR A 19 8.82 3.24 -7.82
N LEU A 20 7.65 3.43 -7.19
CA LEU A 20 7.31 4.67 -6.49
C LEU A 20 8.25 4.95 -5.31
N ILE A 21 8.58 3.92 -4.53
CA ILE A 21 9.57 3.98 -3.44
C ILE A 21 10.92 4.46 -3.98
N ASN A 22 11.41 3.85 -5.05
CA ASN A 22 12.72 4.18 -5.63
C ASN A 22 12.79 5.61 -6.18
N ILE A 23 11.77 6.07 -6.92
CA ILE A 23 11.79 7.42 -7.50
C ILE A 23 11.66 8.50 -6.43
N SER A 24 10.96 8.23 -5.34
CA SER A 24 10.82 9.17 -4.23
C SER A 24 12.00 9.08 -3.25
N GLY A 25 12.79 8.01 -3.25
CA GLY A 25 13.87 7.84 -2.28
C GLY A 25 13.38 7.57 -0.85
N HIS A 26 12.14 7.09 -0.71
CA HIS A 26 11.63 6.49 0.52
C HIS A 26 12.07 5.02 0.60
N PHE A 27 11.79 4.39 1.74
CA PHE A 27 12.02 2.98 2.01
C PHE A 27 10.69 2.29 2.39
N PRO A 28 10.54 0.97 2.19
CA PRO A 28 9.36 0.23 2.64
C PRO A 28 9.07 0.43 4.14
N THR A 29 10.10 0.67 4.96
CA THR A 29 9.97 0.96 6.39
C THR A 29 9.22 2.27 6.65
N ASP A 30 9.31 3.26 5.77
CA ASP A 30 8.63 4.55 5.95
C ASP A 30 7.11 4.39 5.81
N LEU A 31 6.67 3.39 5.05
CA LEU A 31 5.26 3.05 4.84
C LEU A 31 4.66 2.23 5.99
N MET A 32 5.45 1.87 7.01
CA MET A 32 4.96 1.10 8.14
C MET A 32 3.99 1.95 8.99
N PRO A 33 2.93 1.34 9.58
CA PRO A 33 1.97 2.06 10.41
C PRO A 33 2.61 2.88 11.54
N ALA A 34 3.71 2.39 12.11
CA ALA A 34 4.42 3.06 13.20
C ALA A 34 5.21 4.31 12.76
N ASN A 35 5.48 4.44 11.46
CA ASN A 35 6.33 5.50 10.90
C ASN A 35 5.53 6.56 10.13
N ILE A 36 4.21 6.40 10.03
CA ILE A 36 3.36 7.27 9.20
C ILE A 36 3.40 8.73 9.64
N ASP A 37 3.52 9.00 10.93
CA ASP A 37 3.59 10.36 11.47
C ASP A 37 4.90 11.07 11.06
N ASN A 38 5.92 10.29 10.67
CA ASN A 38 7.19 10.78 10.14
C ASN A 38 7.22 10.80 8.60
N PHE A 39 6.13 10.40 7.94
CA PHE A 39 6.05 10.42 6.47
C PHE A 39 5.78 11.86 6.00
N HIS A 40 6.85 12.58 5.68
CA HIS A 40 6.76 13.97 5.26
C HIS A 40 6.74 14.10 3.74
N LEU A 41 5.67 14.72 3.22
CA LEU A 41 5.56 15.09 1.81
C LEU A 41 6.46 16.29 1.52
N ARG A 42 7.24 16.23 0.43
CA ARG A 42 8.06 17.37 0.01
C ARG A 42 7.19 18.35 -0.79
N ASP A 43 6.58 19.27 -0.06
CA ASP A 43 5.76 20.35 -0.60
C ASP A 43 6.58 21.57 -1.07
N LYS A 44 7.78 21.76 -0.53
CA LYS A 44 8.67 22.90 -0.79
C LYS A 44 9.98 22.47 -1.44
N GLY A 45 10.44 23.24 -2.43
CA GLY A 45 11.71 23.04 -3.14
C GLY A 45 11.58 22.63 -4.61
N ASN A 46 12.73 22.48 -5.27
CA ASN A 46 12.85 22.19 -6.71
C ASN A 46 12.79 20.68 -7.03
N TYR A 47 11.93 19.92 -6.35
CA TYR A 47 11.68 18.51 -6.70
C TYR A 47 10.75 18.42 -7.91
N SER A 48 10.97 17.42 -8.77
CA SER A 48 10.11 17.18 -9.93
C SER A 48 8.69 16.78 -9.50
N ASP A 49 7.72 17.06 -10.38
CA ASP A 49 6.33 16.69 -10.14
C ASP A 49 6.16 15.16 -10.00
N ASP A 50 6.98 14.36 -10.71
CA ASP A 50 6.98 12.90 -10.61
C ASP A 50 7.31 12.43 -9.19
N ILE A 51 8.31 13.05 -8.53
CA ILE A 51 8.67 12.73 -7.15
C ILE A 51 7.51 13.05 -6.21
N LYS A 52 6.92 14.25 -6.35
CA LYS A 52 5.81 14.70 -5.50
C LYS A 52 4.58 13.82 -5.67
N GLN A 53 4.24 13.44 -6.90
CA GLN A 53 3.14 12.52 -7.17
C GLN A 53 3.40 11.14 -6.57
N ALA A 54 4.63 10.63 -6.68
CA ALA A 54 5.00 9.36 -6.08
C ALA A 54 4.84 9.37 -4.56
N GLU A 55 5.28 10.44 -3.90
CA GLU A 55 5.11 10.60 -2.45
C GLU A 55 3.65 10.64 -2.02
N ASN A 56 2.80 11.40 -2.72
CA ASN A 56 1.38 11.46 -2.42
C ASN A 56 0.73 10.07 -2.55
N VAL A 57 1.10 9.31 -3.58
CA VAL A 57 0.62 7.93 -3.74
C VAL A 57 1.14 7.03 -2.63
N LEU A 58 2.42 7.11 -2.26
CA LEU A 58 3.00 6.32 -1.17
C LEU A 58 2.38 6.66 0.19
N TYR A 59 2.07 7.93 0.43
CA TYR A 59 1.37 8.36 1.64
C TYR A 59 -0.03 7.73 1.72
N CYS A 60 -0.77 7.70 0.61
CA CYS A 60 -2.04 6.96 0.52
C CYS A 60 -1.86 5.46 0.75
N VAL A 61 -0.77 4.85 0.29
CA VAL A 61 -0.44 3.44 0.59
C VAL A 61 -0.23 3.25 2.10
N ALA A 62 0.57 4.11 2.74
CA ALA A 62 0.85 4.04 4.18
C ALA A 62 -0.44 4.19 5.01
N LEU A 63 -1.28 5.18 4.68
CA LEU A 63 -2.58 5.39 5.31
C LEU A 63 -3.49 4.17 5.14
N ALA A 64 -3.59 3.64 3.92
CA ALA A 64 -4.42 2.47 3.64
C ALA A 64 -3.95 1.21 4.39
N ILE A 65 -2.64 0.95 4.42
CA ILE A 65 -2.06 -0.17 5.18
C ILE A 65 -2.32 -0.02 6.67
N ARG A 66 -2.06 1.17 7.25
CA ARG A 66 -2.32 1.44 8.67
C ARG A 66 -3.75 1.11 9.04
N ASP A 67 -4.67 1.54 8.20
CA ASP A 67 -6.09 1.45 8.46
C ASP A 67 -6.66 0.05 8.20
N CYS A 68 -6.00 -0.78 7.37
CA CYS A 68 -6.40 -2.15 7.08
C CYS A 68 -6.76 -2.92 8.35
N LYS A 69 -7.79 -3.78 8.22
CA LYS A 69 -8.31 -4.55 9.35
C LYS A 69 -7.22 -5.41 10.00
N GLU A 70 -7.15 -5.34 11.33
CA GLU A 70 -6.24 -6.15 12.13
C GLU A 70 -6.99 -6.71 13.34
N GLU A 71 -7.58 -7.87 13.18
CA GLU A 71 -8.27 -8.62 14.24
C GLU A 71 -7.62 -10.02 14.36
N PRO A 72 -7.69 -10.72 15.51
CA PRO A 72 -7.07 -12.03 15.69
C PRO A 72 -7.43 -13.08 14.62
N ARG A 73 -8.62 -12.95 14.02
CA ARG A 73 -9.10 -13.84 12.96
C ARG A 73 -9.12 -13.21 11.58
N LYS A 74 -8.72 -11.93 11.43
CA LYS A 74 -8.64 -11.14 10.19
C LYS A 74 -7.40 -10.23 10.23
N PRO A 75 -6.18 -10.79 10.16
CA PRO A 75 -4.93 -10.04 10.24
C PRO A 75 -4.55 -9.47 8.85
N TYR A 76 -5.44 -8.65 8.26
CA TYR A 76 -5.26 -8.20 6.87
C TYR A 76 -4.07 -7.25 6.75
N ARG A 77 -3.91 -6.33 7.69
CA ARG A 77 -2.76 -5.42 7.72
C ARG A 77 -1.45 -6.20 7.86
N THR A 78 -1.39 -7.17 8.77
CA THR A 78 -0.20 -8.04 8.92
C THR A 78 0.14 -8.76 7.62
N ILE A 79 -0.85 -9.38 6.95
CA ILE A 79 -0.62 -10.07 5.66
C ILE A 79 -0.02 -9.12 4.61
N LEU A 80 -0.50 -7.88 4.51
CA LEU A 80 -0.02 -6.91 3.52
C LEU A 80 1.39 -6.41 3.86
N ILE A 81 1.65 -6.08 5.12
CA ILE A 81 2.97 -5.62 5.58
C ILE A 81 4.02 -6.69 5.30
N ASP A 82 3.76 -7.92 5.75
CA ASP A 82 4.75 -8.99 5.64
C ASP A 82 5.04 -9.32 4.17
N LEU A 83 4.00 -9.37 3.32
CA LEU A 83 4.18 -9.68 1.90
C LEU A 83 4.84 -8.55 1.08
N TYR A 84 4.48 -7.29 1.32
CA TYR A 84 4.78 -6.21 0.39
C TYR A 84 5.76 -5.18 0.93
N LEU A 85 5.90 -5.05 2.25
CA LEU A 85 6.86 -4.13 2.86
C LEU A 85 8.07 -4.85 3.47
N LYS A 86 7.89 -6.09 3.94
CA LYS A 86 8.99 -6.95 4.43
C LYS A 86 9.48 -7.96 3.38
N ASP A 87 8.84 -8.01 2.22
CA ASP A 87 9.17 -8.92 1.11
C ASP A 87 9.17 -10.42 1.49
N MET A 88 8.36 -10.81 2.47
CA MET A 88 8.23 -12.21 2.88
C MET A 88 7.50 -13.04 1.82
N LEU A 89 7.90 -14.30 1.69
CA LEU A 89 7.24 -15.26 0.83
C LEU A 89 5.87 -15.63 1.39
N ASN A 90 4.94 -15.97 0.50
CA ASN A 90 3.58 -16.37 0.90
C ASN A 90 3.58 -17.54 1.89
N LEU A 91 4.52 -18.48 1.75
CA LEU A 91 4.65 -19.61 2.65
C LEU A 91 5.08 -19.19 4.06
N GLU A 92 5.99 -18.22 4.16
CA GLU A 92 6.48 -17.70 5.44
C GLU A 92 5.35 -16.96 6.17
N VAL A 93 4.66 -16.03 5.49
CA VAL A 93 3.52 -15.32 6.07
C VAL A 93 2.41 -16.29 6.49
N GLN A 94 2.14 -17.31 5.68
CA GLN A 94 1.16 -18.35 6.02
C GLN A 94 1.52 -19.06 7.33
N GLN A 95 2.80 -19.44 7.51
CA GLN A 95 3.30 -20.11 8.70
C GLN A 95 3.23 -19.20 9.93
N GLU A 96 3.67 -17.95 9.80
CA GLU A 96 3.63 -16.93 10.86
C GLU A 96 2.22 -16.71 11.41
N ILE A 97 1.22 -16.58 10.54
CA ILE A 97 -0.17 -16.35 10.97
C ILE A 97 -0.91 -17.65 11.32
N GLY A 98 -0.27 -18.82 11.16
CA GLY A 98 -0.82 -20.13 11.52
C GLY A 98 -2.01 -20.59 10.66
N TYR A 99 -2.12 -20.16 9.41
CA TYR A 99 -3.26 -20.50 8.55
C TYR A 99 -2.96 -21.69 7.63
N SER A 100 -4.01 -22.46 7.32
CA SER A 100 -3.95 -23.39 6.19
C SER A 100 -3.80 -22.62 4.88
N ARG A 101 -3.22 -23.25 3.86
CA ARG A 101 -3.02 -22.62 2.54
C ARG A 101 -4.30 -22.06 1.93
N SER A 102 -5.42 -22.81 2.02
CA SER A 102 -6.71 -22.38 1.49
C SER A 102 -7.24 -21.15 2.23
N ARG A 103 -7.16 -21.15 3.57
CA ARG A 103 -7.55 -20.02 4.41
C ARG A 103 -6.68 -18.81 4.13
N TYR A 104 -5.36 -18.97 4.08
CA TYR A 104 -4.43 -17.91 3.74
C TYR A 104 -4.76 -17.25 2.40
N ASN A 105 -4.99 -18.04 1.34
CA ASN A 105 -5.33 -17.50 0.02
C ASN A 105 -6.63 -16.68 0.03
N ALA A 106 -7.66 -17.15 0.74
CA ALA A 106 -8.92 -16.41 0.89
C ALA A 106 -8.71 -15.09 1.63
N PHE A 107 -7.96 -15.12 2.73
CA PHE A 107 -7.68 -13.96 3.57
C PHE A 107 -6.78 -12.94 2.87
N LYS A 108 -5.79 -13.39 2.10
CA LYS A 108 -4.98 -12.51 1.26
C LYS A 108 -5.82 -11.77 0.23
N LYS A 109 -6.79 -12.44 -0.41
CA LYS A 109 -7.72 -11.79 -1.34
C LYS A 109 -8.57 -10.74 -0.61
N GLN A 110 -9.08 -11.06 0.57
CA GLN A 110 -9.86 -10.11 1.38
C GLN A 110 -9.02 -8.93 1.87
N ALA A 111 -7.76 -9.16 2.24
CA ALA A 111 -6.83 -8.11 2.64
C ALA A 111 -6.56 -7.14 1.49
N LEU A 112 -6.37 -7.65 0.27
CA LEU A 112 -6.24 -6.82 -0.93
C LEU A 112 -7.51 -6.00 -1.20
N GLN A 113 -8.70 -6.58 -1.02
CA GLN A 113 -9.97 -5.84 -1.18
C GLN A 113 -10.15 -4.74 -0.14
N ASP A 114 -9.83 -5.01 1.13
CA ASP A 114 -9.86 -4.02 2.21
C ASP A 114 -8.87 -2.87 1.93
N PHE A 115 -7.67 -3.21 1.47
CA PHE A 115 -6.67 -2.25 1.03
C PHE A 115 -7.16 -1.39 -0.14
N THR A 116 -7.72 -1.99 -1.19
CA THR A 116 -8.26 -1.26 -2.35
C THR A 116 -9.27 -0.20 -1.91
N GLN A 117 -10.21 -0.57 -1.04
CA GLN A 117 -11.25 0.35 -0.54
C GLN A 117 -10.63 1.53 0.21
N ARG A 118 -9.68 1.26 1.11
CA ARG A 118 -9.01 2.29 1.93
C ARG A 118 -8.11 3.19 1.10
N PHE A 119 -7.35 2.60 0.18
CA PHE A 119 -6.48 3.35 -0.72
C PHE A 119 -7.29 4.32 -1.59
N ASN A 120 -8.37 3.84 -2.22
CA ASN A 120 -9.22 4.69 -3.04
C ASN A 120 -9.90 5.79 -2.22
N TYR A 121 -10.28 5.51 -0.97
CA TYR A 121 -10.76 6.53 -0.04
C TYR A 121 -9.70 7.62 0.18
N TYR A 122 -8.46 7.24 0.53
CA TYR A 122 -7.39 8.20 0.81
C TYR A 122 -6.94 8.99 -0.41
N VAL A 123 -6.89 8.35 -1.58
CA VAL A 123 -6.60 9.03 -2.85
C VAL A 123 -7.62 10.14 -3.16
N VAL A 124 -8.89 9.96 -2.78
CA VAL A 124 -9.91 11.00 -2.88
C VAL A 124 -9.70 12.10 -1.84
N GLN A 125 -9.40 11.74 -0.58
CA GLN A 125 -9.15 12.71 0.49
C GLN A 125 -7.94 13.61 0.20
N GLU A 126 -6.86 13.03 -0.29
CA GLU A 126 -5.62 13.74 -0.65
C GLU A 126 -5.72 14.47 -2.00
N GLY A 127 -6.88 14.45 -2.67
CA GLY A 127 -7.12 15.20 -3.91
C GLY A 127 -6.38 14.66 -5.14
N ILE A 128 -5.85 13.44 -5.09
CA ILE A 128 -5.07 12.81 -6.18
C ILE A 128 -5.84 11.75 -6.96
N SER A 129 -7.17 11.72 -6.84
CA SER A 129 -8.05 10.75 -7.52
C SER A 129 -8.07 10.83 -9.05
N SER A 130 -7.51 11.89 -9.63
CA SER A 130 -7.28 12.00 -11.07
C SER A 130 -6.04 11.22 -11.54
N LEU A 131 -5.15 10.82 -10.63
CA LEU A 131 -3.92 10.10 -10.94
C LEU A 131 -4.16 8.58 -11.00
N ILE A 132 -4.80 8.03 -9.98
CA ILE A 132 -4.87 6.57 -9.78
C ILE A 132 -6.18 6.14 -9.11
N GLU A 133 -6.62 4.93 -9.42
CA GLU A 133 -7.60 4.13 -8.69
C GLU A 133 -7.18 2.67 -8.73
N LEU A 134 -7.42 1.97 -7.63
CA LEU A 134 -7.23 0.53 -7.56
C LEU A 134 -8.55 -0.22 -7.78
N SER A 135 -8.49 -1.35 -8.49
CA SER A 135 -9.58 -2.31 -8.67
C SER A 135 -9.35 -3.60 -7.91
#